data_AF-W1XF32-F1
#
_entry.id   AF-W1XF32-F1
#
_cell.length_a   1.000
_cell.length_b   1.000
_cell.length_c   1.000
_cell.angle_alpha   90.00
_cell.angle_beta   90.00
_cell.angle_gamma   90.00
#
_symmetry.space_group_name_H-M   'P 1'
#
loop_
_entity.id
_entity.type
_entity.pdbx_description
1 polymer ?
#
loop_
_entity_poly.entity_id
_entity_poly.type
_entity_poly.pdbx_seq_one_letter_code
_entity_poly.pdbx_strand_id
1 'polypeptide(L)' 'YAAYMEIKPLIPLGGYVAGADASVDKAVKMFPAIERFLRQEMREPASLELVQSRLQILFPTAKKAEGQ' A
#
# COMPACT_ATOMS: atom_id res chain seq x y z
N TYR A 1 1.81 1.07 -5.16
CA TYR A 1 1.55 2.48 -5.52
C TYR A 1 1.50 2.67 -7.03
N ALA A 2 2.60 2.41 -7.78
CA ALA A 2 2.63 2.57 -9.24
C ALA A 2 1.48 1.86 -9.98
N ALA A 3 1.28 0.56 -9.72
CA ALA A 3 0.18 -0.21 -10.30
C ALA A 3 -1.22 0.39 -10.01
N TYR A 4 -1.42 1.02 -8.84
CA TYR A 4 -2.68 1.69 -8.56
C TYR A 4 -2.81 3.00 -9.37
N MET A 5 -1.73 3.76 -9.55
CA MET A 5 -1.78 4.99 -10.34
C MET A 5 -2.07 4.74 -11.82
N GLU A 6 -1.59 3.63 -12.36
CA GLU A 6 -1.87 3.21 -13.74
C GLU A 6 -3.34 2.84 -13.95
N ILE A 7 -3.95 2.10 -13.01
CA ILE A 7 -5.37 1.70 -13.11
C ILE A 7 -6.33 2.80 -12.66
N LYS A 8 -5.91 3.73 -11.80
CA LYS A 8 -6.75 4.80 -11.22
C LYS A 8 -7.62 5.55 -12.25
N PRO A 9 -7.12 6.00 -13.41
CA PRO A 9 -7.95 6.66 -14.42
C PRO A 9 -8.93 5.70 -15.12
N LEU A 10 -8.65 4.40 -15.12
CA LEU A 10 -9.48 3.37 -15.73
C LEU A 10 -10.64 2.91 -14.83
N ILE A 11 -10.51 3.04 -13.50
CA ILE A 11 -11.56 2.64 -12.54
C ILE A 11 -12.92 3.29 -12.84
N PRO A 12 -13.05 4.63 -13.01
CA PRO A 12 -14.33 5.27 -13.29
C PRO A 12 -14.94 4.91 -14.65
N LEU A 13 -14.12 4.43 -15.59
CA LEU A 13 -14.53 4.00 -16.93
C LEU A 13 -14.98 2.54 -16.95
N GLY A 14 -15.00 1.86 -15.80
CA GLY A 14 -15.30 0.43 -15.71
C GLY A 14 -14.12 -0.49 -16.05
N GLY A 15 -12.90 0.06 -16.17
CA GLY A 15 -11.68 -0.69 -16.44
C GLY A 15 -11.12 -1.46 -15.24
N TYR A 16 -11.87 -1.54 -14.13
CA TYR A 16 -11.53 -2.35 -12.97
C TYR A 16 -12.71 -3.25 -12.59
N VAL A 17 -12.43 -4.55 -12.52
CA VAL A 17 -13.37 -5.57 -12.04
C VAL A 17 -12.65 -6.38 -10.96
N ALA A 18 -13.22 -6.41 -9.76
CA ALA A 18 -12.66 -7.18 -8.65
C ALA A 18 -12.55 -8.67 -9.02
N GLY A 19 -11.38 -9.27 -8.81
CA GLY A 19 -11.10 -10.67 -9.13
C GLY A 19 -10.63 -10.92 -10.57
N ALA A 20 -10.64 -9.91 -11.45
CA ALA A 20 -10.13 -10.06 -12.82
C ALA A 20 -8.60 -10.09 -12.87
N ASP A 21 -7.93 -9.32 -12.00
CA ASP A 21 -6.47 -9.29 -11.90
C ASP A 21 -6.06 -9.15 -10.42
N ALA A 22 -5.37 -10.17 -9.91
CA ALA A 22 -4.91 -10.21 -8.52
C ALA A 22 -3.90 -9.10 -8.17
N SER A 23 -3.13 -8.62 -9.15
CA SER A 23 -2.17 -7.53 -8.97
C SER A 23 -2.87 -6.19 -8.79
N VAL A 24 -3.90 -5.93 -9.62
CA VAL A 24 -4.73 -4.73 -9.57
C VAL A 24 -5.58 -4.73 -8.31
N ASP A 25 -6.20 -5.86 -7.97
CA ASP A 25 -6.96 -6.03 -6.72
C ASP A 25 -6.10 -5.71 -5.50
N LYS A 26 -4.87 -6.24 -5.47
CA LYS A 26 -3.92 -5.96 -4.39
C LYS A 26 -3.54 -4.48 -4.37
N ALA A 27 -3.32 -3.86 -5.53
CA ALA A 27 -2.99 -2.45 -5.61
C ALA A 27 -4.13 -1.55 -5.10
N VAL A 28 -5.38 -1.84 -5.49
CA VAL A 28 -6.59 -1.14 -5.02
C VAL A 28 -6.79 -1.31 -3.52
N LYS A 29 -6.63 -2.53 -3.00
CA LYS A 29 -6.75 -2.81 -1.55
C LYS A 29 -5.68 -2.13 -0.71
N MET A 30 -4.43 -2.09 -1.20
CA MET A 30 -3.31 -1.53 -0.45
C MET A 30 -3.20 0.00 -0.56
N PHE A 31 -3.79 0.60 -1.60
CA PHE A 31 -3.62 2.03 -1.87
C PHE A 31 -4.03 2.95 -0.70
N PRO A 32 -5.20 2.79 -0.05
CA PRO A 32 -5.60 3.67 1.06
C PRO A 32 -4.60 3.64 2.22
N ALA A 33 -4.02 2.48 2.50
CA ALA A 33 -3.06 2.31 3.59
C ALA A 33 -1.70 2.93 3.25
N ILE A 34 -1.24 2.80 2.01
CA ILE A 34 -0.03 3.50 1.51
C ILE A 34 -0.25 5.02 1.52
N GLU A 35 -1.40 5.50 1.05
CA GLU A 35 -1.73 6.92 1.05
C GLU A 35 -1.75 7.49 2.47
N ARG A 36 -2.35 6.78 3.43
CA ARG A 36 -2.36 7.18 4.84
C ARG A 36 -0.97 7.23 5.44
N PHE A 37 -0.09 6.30 5.07
CA PHE A 37 1.30 6.25 5.52
C PHE A 37 2.13 7.42 4.97
N LEU A 38 1.92 7.80 3.71
CA LEU A 38 2.63 8.91 3.07
C LEU A 38 2.13 10.29 3.53
N ARG A 39 0.87 10.41 3.98
CA ARG A 39 0.30 11.66 4.48
C ARG A 39 0.77 11.92 5.92
N GLN A 40 1.31 13.12 6.15
CA GLN A 40 1.79 13.58 7.46
C GLN A 40 1.29 15.00 7.71
N GLU A 41 0.79 15.26 8.93
CA GLU A 41 0.41 16.60 9.35
C GLU A 41 1.66 17.48 9.55
N MET A 42 1.56 18.79 9.26
CA MET A 42 2.71 19.70 9.35
C MET A 42 3.39 19.73 10.73
N ARG A 43 2.62 19.45 11.79
CA ARG A 43 3.10 19.45 13.17
C ARG A 43 3.27 18.04 13.76
N GLU A 44 3.13 16.99 12.95
CA GLU A 44 3.36 15.61 13.39
C GLU A 44 4.85 15.27 13.22
N PRO A 45 5.61 15.06 14.31
CA PRO A 45 6.98 14.58 14.20
C PRO A 45 6.98 13.10 13.76
N ALA A 46 7.82 12.79 12.77
CA ALA A 46 7.98 11.44 12.24
C ALA A 46 9.43 10.98 12.46
N SER A 47 9.74 10.49 13.66
CA SER A 47 11.07 9.93 13.94
C SER A 47 11.30 8.68 13.08
N LEU A 48 12.57 8.41 12.77
CA LEU A 48 12.94 7.27 11.93
C LEU A 48 12.41 5.93 12.48
N GLU A 49 12.53 5.71 13.79
CA GLU A 49 12.04 4.51 14.48
C GLU A 49 10.52 4.33 14.37
N LEU A 50 9.77 5.43 14.51
CA LEU A 50 8.32 5.43 14.39
C LEU A 50 7.88 5.11 12.96
N VAL A 51 8.53 5.72 11.96
CA VAL A 51 8.24 5.48 10.53
C VAL A 51 8.56 4.03 10.15
N GLN A 52 9.67 3.47 10.64
CA GLN A 52 10.02 2.07 10.41
C GLN A 52 8.99 1.12 11.01
N SER A 53 8.55 1.37 12.25
CA SER A 53 7.51 0.56 12.90
C SER A 53 6.18 0.61 12.14
N ARG A 54 5.76 1.81 11.69
CA ARG A 54 4.56 2.00 10.86
C ARG A 54 4.67 1.26 9.52
N LEU A 55 5.85 1.27 8.90
CA LEU A 55 6.09 0.56 7.64
C LEU A 55 6.00 -0.96 7.80
N GLN A 56 6.54 -1.51 8.89
CA GLN A 56 6.46 -2.95 9.21
C GLN A 56 5.03 -3.42 9.46
N ILE A 57 4.17 -2.57 10.03
CA ILE A 57 2.74 -2.89 10.21
C ILE A 57 2.02 -2.92 8.85
N LEU A 58 2.37 -1.99 7.95
CA LEU A 58 1.76 -1.87 6.63
C LEU A 58 2.17 -3.01 5.69
N PHE A 59 3.44 -3.39 5.75
CA PHE A 59 3.98 -4.55 5.07
C PHE A 59 4.59 -5.46 6.12
N PRO A 60 3.79 -6.31 6.78
CA PRO A 60 4.35 -7.35 7.61
C PRO A 60 5.24 -8.14 6.66
N THR A 61 6.56 -8.01 6.83
CA THR A 61 7.48 -8.91 6.18
C THR A 61 7.01 -10.27 6.63
N ALA A 62 6.46 -11.06 5.70
CA ALA A 62 6.41 -12.48 5.93
C ALA A 62 7.88 -12.82 6.19
N LYS A 63 8.21 -13.04 7.46
CA LYS A 63 9.45 -13.68 7.86
C LYS A 63 9.42 -14.97 7.04
N LYS A 64 10.06 -14.95 5.87
CA LYS A 64 10.49 -16.19 5.23
C LYS A 64 11.22 -16.89 6.36
N ALA A 65 10.69 -18.05 6.71
CA ALA A 65 11.41 -19.04 7.49
C ALA A 65 12.75 -19.25 6.76
N GLU A 66 13.77 -18.52 7.19
CA GLU A 66 15.15 -18.94 7.05
C GLU A 66 15.40 -19.90 8.20
N GLY A 67 15.65 -21.16 7.84
CA GLY A 67 16.18 -22.19 8.73
C GLY A 67 15.14 -23.24 9.16
N GLN A 68 15.00 -24.31 8.37
CA GLN A 68 15.68 -25.56 8.68
C GLN A 68 15.82 -26.43 7.43
#